data_AF-A0A8S1MI90-F1
#
_entry.id   AF-A0A8S1MI90-F1
#
_cell.length_a   1.000
_cell.length_b   1.000
_cell.length_c   1.000
_cell.angle_alpha   90.00
_cell.angle_beta   90.00
_cell.angle_gamma   90.00
#
_symmetry.space_group_name_H-M   'P 1'
#
loop_
_entity.id
_entity.type
_entity.pdbx_description
1 polymer ?
#
loop_
_entity_poly.entity_id
_entity_poly.type
_entity_poly.pdbx_seq_one_letter_code
_entity_poly.pdbx_strand_id
1 'polypeptide(L)'
;MIIYFKTIDLRKLLEQNKAINLRLGICNQLLNKLIHLINLNLFHLFEVKMIQVQITNKDQMAIRIQKMLTKQKYQNKIKQIAALIQEIEKLNSCIKLKTQQIQEYQSKISQIELHYSLKIEELETQHLYQISLTQSQLREKQQENANLINEINQLKSQKNKYNQLVEQTNAENYQLREQLRKFQMLNSTQTGDLADDQHSKQNKLEIIQIKQQMLKLNEVIKSLEEQNNYYEEECNKIFKENQYLINHQNNLTQQVETQKQDLLLFQEENKVLQEKIIKIQEQFNLSQEQLIQQLKQEQIEKQQIQNQHQQKIHELQSLSTQLESKIQETQQISSQINQNSWKISQLEQQEKDLQNLVEHQTTQIAQQRKTISLLEQNLQNSQNTEIQYQQLLQNYNSIKEQFQQFKTQEHNNTNNQLLITQKQCQEQQNKIEKLTVMLKNRLNEIELWKNKCYENNSQQNRQLIDQLIQENEILRQKCNILEINIKENNSPSQSQEINKLNIIIKQQQDKIIQQQQLLENQKKQMSSPKNQKTFTTEINVKDFNQKGKYN
;
A
#
# COMPACT_ATOMS: atom_id res chain seq x y z
N MET A 1 -62.87 -97.32 56.68
CA MET A 1 -62.73 -95.90 57.03
C MET A 1 -61.31 -95.31 56.85
N ILE A 2 -60.24 -96.12 56.79
CA ILE A 2 -58.84 -95.62 56.66
C ILE A 2 -58.43 -95.26 55.21
N ILE A 3 -59.12 -95.80 54.19
CA ILE A 3 -58.78 -95.58 52.78
C ILE A 3 -59.26 -94.21 52.26
N TYR A 4 -60.33 -93.64 52.84
CA TYR A 4 -60.90 -92.37 52.37
C TYR A 4 -60.06 -91.14 52.76
N PHE A 5 -59.29 -91.22 53.85
CA PHE A 5 -58.41 -90.12 54.30
C PHE A 5 -57.11 -90.01 53.47
N LYS A 6 -56.57 -91.11 52.93
CA LYS A 6 -55.34 -91.08 52.10
C LYS A 6 -55.54 -90.49 50.70
N THR A 7 -56.73 -90.65 50.10
CA THR A 7 -57.06 -90.09 48.78
C THR A 7 -57.28 -88.57 48.79
N ILE A 8 -57.69 -88.00 49.93
CA ILE A 8 -57.91 -86.55 50.09
C ILE A 8 -56.57 -85.81 50.20
N ASP A 9 -55.57 -86.41 50.87
CA ASP A 9 -54.21 -85.85 50.95
C ASP A 9 -53.48 -85.86 49.61
N LEU A 10 -53.64 -86.91 48.80
CA LEU A 10 -53.05 -87.01 47.46
C LEU A 10 -53.62 -85.97 46.48
N ARG A 11 -54.92 -85.66 46.54
CA ARG A 11 -55.51 -84.57 45.71
C ARG A 11 -55.01 -83.19 46.11
N LYS A 12 -54.89 -82.91 47.42
CA LYS A 12 -54.31 -81.65 47.92
C LYS A 12 -52.86 -81.48 47.51
N LEU A 13 -52.07 -82.54 47.61
CA LEU A 13 -50.69 -82.55 47.11
C LEU A 13 -50.62 -82.32 45.61
N LEU A 14 -51.52 -82.91 44.80
CA LEU A 14 -51.54 -82.72 43.36
C LEU A 14 -51.94 -81.29 42.95
N GLU A 15 -52.89 -80.67 43.65
CA GLU A 15 -53.28 -79.27 43.43
C GLU A 15 -52.19 -78.30 43.88
N GLN A 16 -51.53 -78.56 45.01
CA GLN A 16 -50.36 -77.79 45.44
C GLN A 16 -49.23 -77.88 44.41
N ASN A 17 -48.99 -79.08 43.84
CA ASN A 17 -47.98 -79.27 42.82
C ASN A 17 -48.34 -78.56 41.50
N LYS A 18 -49.63 -78.53 41.12
CA LYS A 18 -50.12 -77.71 39.99
C LYS A 18 -49.94 -76.21 40.24
N ALA A 19 -50.25 -75.74 41.45
CA ALA A 19 -50.07 -74.33 41.82
C ALA A 19 -48.59 -73.92 41.86
N ILE A 20 -47.71 -74.81 42.34
CA ILE A 20 -46.25 -74.62 42.30
C ILE A 20 -45.74 -74.58 40.86
N ASN A 21 -46.18 -75.50 40.00
CA ASN A 21 -45.81 -75.49 38.57
C ASN A 21 -46.32 -74.24 37.83
N LEU A 22 -47.53 -73.77 38.16
CA LEU A 22 -48.07 -72.52 37.60
C LEU A 22 -47.24 -71.31 38.05
N ARG A 23 -46.86 -71.25 39.34
CA ARG A 23 -45.98 -70.19 39.87
C ARG A 23 -44.58 -70.25 39.26
N LEU A 24 -44.00 -71.43 39.11
CA LEU A 24 -42.73 -71.62 38.41
C LEU A 24 -42.81 -71.20 36.94
N GLY A 25 -43.92 -71.48 36.26
CA GLY A 25 -44.19 -71.01 34.90
C GLY A 25 -44.24 -69.49 34.79
N ILE A 26 -44.93 -68.82 35.73
CA ILE A 26 -45.00 -67.35 35.79
C ILE A 26 -43.63 -66.75 36.13
N CYS A 27 -42.91 -67.33 37.10
CA CYS A 27 -41.56 -66.90 37.45
C CYS A 27 -40.59 -67.03 36.26
N ASN A 28 -40.67 -68.13 35.49
CA ASN A 28 -39.88 -68.31 34.27
C ASN A 28 -40.26 -67.30 33.18
N GLN A 29 -41.54 -66.99 33.01
CA GLN A 29 -41.98 -65.95 32.06
C GLN A 29 -41.50 -64.55 32.47
N LEU A 30 -41.56 -64.21 33.76
CA LEU A 30 -41.05 -62.94 34.28
C LEU A 30 -39.53 -62.86 34.16
N LEU A 31 -38.82 -63.95 34.47
CA LEU A 31 -37.37 -64.04 34.29
C LEU A 31 -36.98 -63.86 32.83
N ASN A 32 -37.67 -64.51 31.89
CA ASN A 32 -37.42 -64.34 30.46
C ASN A 32 -37.71 -62.91 29.98
N LYS A 33 -38.77 -62.27 30.47
CA LYS A 33 -39.04 -60.85 30.18
C LYS A 33 -37.97 -59.93 30.75
N LEU A 34 -37.47 -60.21 31.95
CA LEU A 34 -36.41 -59.44 32.60
C LEU A 34 -35.09 -59.59 31.85
N ILE A 35 -34.73 -60.81 31.44
CA ILE A 35 -33.56 -61.10 30.59
C ILE A 35 -33.70 -60.37 29.25
N HIS A 36 -34.87 -60.38 28.62
CA HIS A 36 -35.10 -59.67 27.37
C HIS A 36 -34.94 -58.14 27.52
N LEU A 37 -35.49 -57.55 28.58
CA LEU A 37 -35.32 -56.13 28.92
C LEU A 37 -33.87 -55.76 29.20
N ILE A 38 -33.13 -56.60 29.92
CA ILE A 38 -31.70 -56.41 30.18
C ILE A 38 -30.92 -56.45 28.86
N ASN A 39 -31.19 -57.43 28.00
CA ASN A 39 -30.55 -57.55 26.69
C ASN A 39 -30.86 -56.36 25.78
N LEU A 40 -32.09 -55.85 25.79
CA LEU A 40 -32.49 -54.68 25.00
C LEU A 40 -31.79 -53.41 25.50
N ASN A 41 -31.70 -53.22 26.83
CA ASN A 41 -30.98 -52.09 27.41
C ASN A 41 -29.47 -52.16 27.17
N LEU A 42 -28.88 -53.36 27.23
CA LEU A 42 -27.47 -53.57 26.89
C LEU A 42 -27.20 -53.30 25.40
N PHE A 43 -28.12 -53.71 24.52
CA PHE A 43 -28.04 -53.44 23.09
C PHE A 43 -28.10 -51.93 22.80
N HIS A 44 -29.07 -51.21 23.36
CA HIS A 44 -29.15 -49.75 23.19
C HIS A 44 -27.95 -49.02 23.79
N LEU A 45 -27.45 -49.46 24.96
CA LEU A 45 -26.24 -48.88 25.55
C LEU A 45 -25.02 -49.11 24.64
N PHE A 46 -24.94 -50.27 23.98
CA PHE A 46 -23.89 -50.57 23.02
C PHE A 46 -24.01 -49.72 21.76
N GLU A 47 -25.21 -49.56 21.19
CA GLU A 47 -25.46 -48.68 20.04
C GLU A 47 -25.09 -47.21 20.34
N VAL A 48 -25.53 -46.68 21.49
CA VAL A 48 -25.21 -45.31 21.91
C VAL A 48 -23.70 -45.14 22.07
N LYS A 49 -23.00 -46.10 22.67
CA LYS A 49 -21.53 -46.06 22.79
C LYS A 49 -20.84 -46.15 21.42
N MET A 50 -21.33 -46.98 20.52
CA MET A 50 -20.81 -47.10 19.15
C MET A 50 -20.97 -45.79 18.38
N ILE A 51 -22.15 -45.17 18.44
CA ILE A 51 -22.41 -43.87 17.82
C ILE A 51 -21.52 -42.78 18.42
N GLN A 52 -21.37 -42.75 19.75
CA GLN A 52 -20.49 -41.78 20.42
C GLN A 52 -19.03 -41.91 19.98
N VAL A 53 -18.52 -43.15 19.85
CA VAL A 53 -17.16 -43.43 19.34
C VAL A 53 -17.03 -42.98 17.88
N GLN A 54 -18.03 -43.23 17.05
CA GLN A 54 -18.04 -42.79 15.65
C GLN A 54 -18.03 -41.26 15.51
N ILE A 55 -18.81 -40.54 16.32
CA ILE A 55 -18.84 -39.08 16.35
C ILE A 55 -17.49 -38.53 16.79
N THR A 56 -16.94 -39.05 17.90
CA THR A 56 -15.65 -38.60 18.42
C THR A 56 -14.51 -38.83 17.42
N ASN A 57 -14.52 -39.95 16.69
CA ASN A 57 -13.55 -40.22 15.63
C ASN A 57 -13.68 -39.25 14.45
N LYS A 58 -14.92 -38.88 14.05
CA LYS A 58 -15.15 -37.89 13.01
C LYS A 58 -14.65 -36.51 13.41
N ASP A 59 -14.91 -36.08 14.65
CA ASP A 59 -14.45 -34.78 15.15
C ASP A 59 -12.92 -34.71 15.24
N GLN A 60 -12.28 -35.78 15.72
CA GLN A 60 -10.82 -35.88 15.74
C GLN A 60 -10.22 -35.85 14.33
N MET A 61 -10.88 -36.49 13.35
CA MET A 61 -10.46 -36.44 11.96
C MET A 61 -10.60 -35.04 11.35
N ALA A 62 -11.70 -34.34 11.63
CA ALA A 62 -11.91 -32.96 11.20
C ALA A 62 -10.84 -32.02 11.78
N ILE A 63 -10.52 -32.16 13.08
CA ILE A 63 -9.45 -31.39 13.74
C ILE A 63 -8.09 -31.67 13.08
N ARG A 64 -7.78 -32.93 12.77
CA ARG A 64 -6.52 -33.29 12.07
C ARG A 64 -6.44 -32.67 10.68
N ILE A 65 -7.53 -32.72 9.90
CA ILE A 65 -7.60 -32.12 8.56
C ILE A 65 -7.40 -30.60 8.66
N GLN A 66 -8.07 -29.93 9.60
CA GLN A 66 -7.94 -28.48 9.79
C GLN A 66 -6.51 -28.07 10.17
N LYS A 67 -5.83 -28.86 11.04
CA LYS A 67 -4.42 -28.64 11.39
C LYS A 67 -3.49 -28.85 10.19
N MET A 68 -3.76 -29.84 9.33
CA MET A 68 -2.97 -30.04 8.11
C MET A 68 -3.15 -28.89 7.10
N LEU A 69 -4.38 -28.45 6.88
CA LEU A 69 -4.70 -27.36 5.95
C LEU A 69 -4.09 -26.02 6.39
N THR A 70 -4.16 -25.71 7.69
CA THR A 70 -3.52 -24.51 8.25
C THR A 70 -2.01 -24.57 8.12
N LYS A 71 -1.37 -25.70 8.46
CA LYS A 71 0.08 -25.90 8.27
C LYS A 71 0.51 -25.74 6.80
N GLN A 72 -0.25 -26.29 5.86
CA GLN A 72 0.01 -26.15 4.42
C GLN A 72 -0.14 -24.69 3.95
N LYS A 73 -1.15 -23.97 4.43
CA LYS A 73 -1.35 -22.54 4.14
C LYS A 73 -0.18 -21.68 4.65
N TYR A 74 0.32 -21.95 5.85
CA TYR A 74 1.51 -21.28 6.39
C TYR A 74 2.77 -21.61 5.57
N GLN A 75 2.98 -22.87 5.19
CA GLN A 75 4.11 -23.27 4.34
C GLN A 75 4.08 -22.58 2.98
N ASN A 76 2.91 -22.44 2.36
CA ASN A 76 2.77 -21.71 1.09
C ASN A 76 3.10 -20.23 1.23
N LYS A 77 2.65 -19.58 2.32
CA LYS A 77 3.02 -18.18 2.62
C LYS A 77 4.53 -18.02 2.83
N ILE A 78 5.17 -18.95 3.54
CA ILE A 78 6.64 -18.92 3.74
C ILE A 78 7.37 -19.04 2.40
N LYS A 79 6.93 -19.92 1.50
CA LYS A 79 7.51 -20.04 0.14
C LYS A 79 7.34 -18.75 -0.67
N GLN A 80 6.18 -18.10 -0.59
CA GLN A 80 5.94 -16.81 -1.25
C GLN A 80 6.85 -15.71 -0.69
N ILE A 81 7.00 -15.64 0.63
CA ILE A 81 7.92 -14.69 1.29
C ILE A 81 9.37 -14.95 0.84
N ALA A 82 9.81 -16.20 0.81
CA ALA A 82 11.16 -16.56 0.36
C ALA A 82 11.42 -16.16 -1.09
N ALA A 83 10.45 -16.35 -1.99
CA ALA A 83 10.54 -15.91 -3.38
C ALA A 83 10.65 -14.38 -3.50
N LEU A 84 9.85 -13.64 -2.73
CA LEU A 84 9.92 -12.18 -2.69
C LEU A 84 11.27 -11.68 -2.14
N ILE A 85 11.83 -12.34 -1.11
CA ILE A 85 13.16 -11.99 -0.58
C ILE A 85 14.23 -12.17 -1.67
N GLN A 86 14.22 -13.28 -2.40
CA GLN A 86 15.16 -13.51 -3.51
C GLN A 86 15.01 -12.46 -4.63
N GLU A 87 13.78 -12.05 -4.94
CA GLU A 87 13.53 -11.01 -5.93
C GLU A 87 14.06 -9.63 -5.46
N ILE A 88 13.86 -9.29 -4.18
CA ILE A 88 14.43 -8.09 -3.56
C ILE A 88 15.95 -8.10 -3.62
N GLU A 89 16.60 -9.23 -3.29
CA GLU A 89 18.07 -9.37 -3.37
C GLU A 89 18.60 -9.18 -4.80
N LYS A 90 17.89 -9.74 -5.79
CA LYS A 90 18.22 -9.58 -7.20
C LYS A 90 18.07 -8.11 -7.66
N LEU A 91 16.98 -7.45 -7.26
CA LEU A 91 16.74 -6.05 -7.57
C LEU A 91 17.80 -5.14 -6.91
N ASN A 92 18.17 -5.40 -5.66
CA ASN A 92 19.22 -4.67 -4.96
C ASN A 92 20.59 -4.81 -5.66
N SER A 93 20.91 -5.99 -6.17
CA SER A 93 22.13 -6.21 -6.95
C SER A 93 22.13 -5.40 -8.26
N CYS A 94 20.98 -5.35 -8.95
CA CYS A 94 20.79 -4.53 -10.16
C CYS A 94 20.94 -3.03 -9.86
N ILE A 95 20.31 -2.54 -8.78
CA ILE A 95 20.43 -1.16 -8.33
C ILE A 95 21.89 -0.82 -8.07
N LYS A 96 22.62 -1.66 -7.33
CA LYS A 96 24.04 -1.43 -7.02
C LYS A 96 24.90 -1.29 -8.29
N LEU A 97 24.69 -2.17 -9.28
CA LEU A 97 25.36 -2.08 -10.58
C LEU A 97 25.01 -0.80 -11.34
N LYS A 98 23.72 -0.42 -11.34
CA LYS A 98 23.27 0.82 -11.98
C LYS A 98 23.82 2.07 -11.30
N THR A 99 23.91 2.08 -9.97
CA THR A 99 24.55 3.16 -9.22
C THR A 99 26.03 3.29 -9.59
N GLN A 100 26.76 2.19 -9.72
CA GLN A 100 28.15 2.21 -10.17
C GLN A 100 28.29 2.78 -11.60
N GLN A 101 27.42 2.37 -12.53
CA GLN A 101 27.40 2.93 -13.89
C GLN A 101 27.13 4.44 -13.88
N ILE A 102 26.19 4.91 -13.06
CA ILE A 102 25.90 6.34 -12.91
C ILE A 102 27.13 7.10 -12.40
N GLN A 103 27.82 6.57 -11.39
CA GLN A 103 29.04 7.18 -10.86
C GLN A 103 30.16 7.24 -11.91
N GLU A 104 30.32 6.21 -12.73
CA GLU A 104 31.28 6.20 -13.84
C GLU A 104 30.94 7.27 -14.88
N TYR A 105 29.68 7.38 -15.28
CA TYR A 105 29.24 8.43 -16.20
C TYR A 105 29.42 9.84 -15.62
N GLN A 106 29.12 10.05 -14.35
CA GLN A 106 29.37 11.32 -13.66
C GLN A 106 30.86 11.68 -13.70
N SER A 107 31.75 10.72 -13.42
CA SER A 107 33.19 10.94 -13.52
C SER A 107 33.63 11.34 -14.93
N LYS A 108 33.10 10.67 -15.97
CA LYS A 108 33.38 11.01 -17.38
C LYS A 108 32.88 12.41 -17.75
N ILE A 109 31.67 12.77 -17.30
CA ILE A 109 31.11 14.11 -17.53
C ILE A 109 32.00 15.17 -16.89
N SER A 110 32.40 14.99 -15.62
CA SER A 110 33.30 15.94 -14.95
C SER A 110 34.67 16.08 -15.63
N GLN A 111 35.21 14.99 -16.19
CA GLN A 111 36.44 15.05 -16.98
C GLN A 111 36.27 15.85 -18.28
N ILE A 112 35.13 15.66 -18.97
CA ILE A 112 34.80 16.38 -20.19
C ILE A 112 34.61 17.88 -19.91
N GLU A 113 33.87 18.20 -18.83
CA GLU A 113 33.66 19.58 -18.39
C GLU A 113 35.00 20.26 -18.10
N LEU A 114 35.87 19.62 -17.32
CA LEU A 114 37.20 20.15 -17.03
C LEU A 114 38.03 20.35 -18.29
N HIS A 115 38.04 19.38 -19.22
CA HIS A 115 38.77 19.48 -20.48
C HIS A 115 38.30 20.68 -21.31
N TYR A 116 36.98 20.85 -21.48
CA TYR A 116 36.45 21.97 -22.26
C TYR A 116 36.63 23.32 -21.55
N SER A 117 36.53 23.38 -20.22
CA SER A 117 36.84 24.59 -19.47
C SER A 117 38.29 25.03 -19.68
N LEU A 118 39.25 24.11 -19.56
CA LEU A 118 40.66 24.41 -19.82
C LEU A 118 40.91 24.81 -21.28
N LYS A 119 40.22 24.16 -22.23
CA LYS A 119 40.36 24.49 -23.65
C LYS A 119 39.83 25.88 -23.99
N ILE A 120 38.72 26.29 -23.36
CA ILE A 120 38.17 27.64 -23.49
C ILE A 120 39.17 28.66 -22.94
N GLU A 121 39.71 28.44 -21.75
CA GLU A 121 40.70 29.33 -21.13
C GLU A 121 41.99 29.47 -21.98
N GLU A 122 42.46 28.37 -22.58
CA GLU A 122 43.58 28.38 -23.51
C GLU A 122 43.29 29.25 -24.75
N LEU A 123 42.12 29.07 -25.37
CA LEU A 123 41.71 29.84 -26.56
C LEU A 123 41.50 31.32 -26.24
N GLU A 124 40.92 31.65 -25.08
CA GLU A 124 40.78 33.03 -24.62
C GLU A 124 42.15 33.68 -24.41
N THR A 125 43.09 32.96 -23.79
CA THR A 125 44.47 33.44 -23.60
C THR A 125 45.18 33.67 -24.92
N GLN A 126 45.05 32.74 -25.88
CA GLN A 126 45.61 32.89 -27.23
C GLN A 126 45.01 34.08 -27.96
N HIS A 127 43.69 34.28 -27.87
CA HIS A 127 43.01 35.41 -28.50
C HIS A 127 43.43 36.75 -27.90
N LEU A 128 43.53 36.84 -26.56
CA LEU A 128 44.01 38.04 -25.86
C LEU A 128 45.46 38.36 -26.25
N TYR A 129 46.32 37.35 -26.37
CA TYR A 129 47.68 37.53 -26.85
C TYR A 129 47.70 38.08 -28.29
N GLN A 130 46.89 37.53 -29.19
CA GLN A 130 46.80 38.00 -30.57
C GLN A 130 46.32 39.44 -30.66
N ILE A 131 45.30 39.82 -29.87
CA ILE A 131 44.82 41.21 -29.78
C ILE A 131 45.95 42.13 -29.33
N SER A 132 46.70 41.75 -28.29
CA SER A 132 47.82 42.53 -27.76
C SER A 132 48.91 42.75 -28.82
N LEU A 133 49.26 41.69 -29.56
CA LEU A 133 50.24 41.75 -30.64
C LEU A 133 49.78 42.69 -31.77
N THR A 134 48.54 42.55 -32.23
CA THR A 134 47.97 43.42 -33.28
C THR A 134 47.90 44.88 -32.83
N GLN A 135 47.55 45.15 -31.57
CA GLN A 135 47.57 46.49 -31.00
C GLN A 135 48.99 47.09 -30.92
N SER A 136 50.01 46.28 -30.67
CA SER A 136 51.42 46.72 -30.70
C SER A 136 51.84 47.11 -32.12
N GLN A 137 51.57 46.24 -33.09
CA GLN A 137 51.87 46.50 -34.51
C GLN A 137 51.15 47.73 -35.05
N LEU A 138 49.89 47.93 -34.65
CA LEU A 138 49.14 49.13 -35.03
C LEU A 138 49.78 50.40 -34.46
N ARG A 139 50.24 50.38 -33.19
CA ARG A 139 50.94 51.51 -32.58
C ARG A 139 52.26 51.82 -33.29
N GLU A 140 53.03 50.81 -33.66
CA GLU A 140 54.26 50.99 -34.44
C GLU A 140 53.96 51.62 -35.80
N LYS A 141 52.94 51.14 -36.52
CA LYS A 141 52.53 51.71 -37.82
C LYS A 141 52.00 53.13 -37.71
N GLN A 142 51.29 53.46 -36.63
CA GLN A 142 50.86 54.83 -36.36
C GLN A 142 52.06 55.76 -36.11
N GLN A 143 53.07 55.30 -35.38
CA GLN A 143 54.30 56.06 -35.15
C GLN A 143 55.09 56.24 -36.46
N GLU A 144 55.21 55.20 -37.28
CA GLU A 144 55.84 55.25 -38.61
C GLU A 144 55.13 56.28 -39.50
N ASN A 145 53.79 56.26 -39.55
CA ASN A 145 53.00 57.24 -40.28
C ASN A 145 53.23 58.67 -39.77
N ALA A 146 53.31 58.88 -38.45
CA ALA A 146 53.61 60.21 -37.90
C ALA A 146 55.00 60.71 -38.32
N ASN A 147 56.00 59.81 -38.35
CA ASN A 147 57.35 60.13 -38.82
C ASN A 147 57.36 60.50 -40.31
N LEU A 148 56.67 59.71 -41.16
CA LEU A 148 56.54 59.97 -42.59
C LEU A 148 55.84 61.31 -42.87
N ILE A 149 54.79 61.65 -42.12
CA ILE A 149 54.10 62.94 -42.24
C ILE A 149 55.07 64.10 -41.94
N ASN A 150 55.90 63.96 -40.89
CA ASN A 150 56.92 64.95 -40.56
C ASN A 150 57.96 65.11 -41.66
N GLU A 151 58.43 64.00 -42.25
CA GLU A 151 59.39 64.01 -43.35
C GLU A 151 58.81 64.66 -44.61
N ILE A 152 57.56 64.33 -44.97
CA ILE A 152 56.83 64.99 -46.08
C ILE A 152 56.76 66.50 -45.86
N ASN A 153 56.46 66.95 -44.64
CA ASN A 153 56.39 68.37 -44.32
C ASN A 153 57.76 69.06 -44.45
N GLN A 154 58.84 68.40 -44.04
CA GLN A 154 60.21 68.89 -44.23
C GLN A 154 60.57 69.00 -45.71
N LEU A 155 60.31 67.95 -46.51
CA LEU A 155 60.54 67.95 -47.95
C LEU A 155 59.73 69.04 -48.66
N LYS A 156 58.47 69.25 -48.26
CA LYS A 156 57.63 70.33 -48.79
C LYS A 156 58.22 71.72 -48.48
N SER A 157 58.76 71.91 -47.28
CA SER A 157 59.46 73.14 -46.90
C SER A 157 60.73 73.35 -47.75
N GLN A 158 61.53 72.29 -47.96
CA GLN A 158 62.73 72.35 -48.81
C GLN A 158 62.37 72.66 -50.27
N LYS A 159 61.33 72.02 -50.81
CA LYS A 159 60.81 72.32 -52.16
C LYS A 159 60.41 73.79 -52.29
N ASN A 160 59.74 74.35 -51.30
CA ASN A 160 59.36 75.76 -51.32
C ASN A 160 60.59 76.69 -51.32
N LYS A 161 61.62 76.38 -50.54
CA LYS A 161 62.90 77.13 -50.57
C LYS A 161 63.58 77.03 -51.93
N TYR A 162 63.62 75.85 -52.53
CA TYR A 162 64.19 75.65 -53.86
C TYR A 162 63.43 76.44 -54.93
N ASN A 163 62.09 76.41 -54.89
CA ASN A 163 61.26 77.21 -55.80
C ASN A 163 61.55 78.71 -55.67
N GLN A 164 61.68 79.23 -54.45
CA GLN A 164 62.05 80.63 -54.22
C GLN A 164 63.44 80.96 -54.78
N LEU A 165 64.41 80.06 -54.65
CA LEU A 165 65.74 80.25 -55.22
C LEU A 165 65.69 80.28 -56.75
N VAL A 166 64.92 79.39 -57.37
CA VAL A 166 64.70 79.37 -58.83
C VAL A 166 64.05 80.68 -59.30
N GLU A 167 63.04 81.18 -58.59
CA GLU A 167 62.41 82.47 -58.88
C GLU A 167 63.41 83.64 -58.79
N GLN A 168 64.28 83.65 -57.76
CA GLN A 168 65.35 84.64 -57.61
C GLN A 168 66.35 84.58 -58.76
N THR A 169 66.86 83.38 -59.10
CA THR A 169 67.79 83.19 -60.21
C THR A 169 67.17 83.60 -61.56
N ASN A 170 65.87 83.34 -61.75
CA ASN A 170 65.16 83.78 -62.96
C ASN A 170 65.06 85.32 -63.04
N ALA A 171 64.82 85.99 -61.92
CA ALA A 171 64.80 87.45 -61.85
C ALA A 171 66.19 88.06 -62.14
N GLU A 172 67.25 87.50 -61.57
CA GLU A 172 68.64 87.91 -61.84
C GLU A 172 69.03 87.72 -63.31
N ASN A 173 68.68 86.56 -63.91
CA ASN A 173 68.90 86.31 -65.33
C ASN A 173 68.17 87.32 -66.23
N TYR A 174 66.95 87.71 -65.87
CA TYR A 174 66.21 88.73 -66.60
C TYR A 174 66.93 90.09 -66.54
N GLN A 175 67.44 90.48 -65.37
CA GLN A 175 68.20 91.72 -65.20
C GLN A 175 69.50 91.72 -66.03
N LEU A 176 70.24 90.61 -66.04
CA LEU A 176 71.47 90.46 -66.82
C LEU A 176 71.20 90.55 -68.33
N ARG A 177 70.14 89.91 -68.83
CA ARG A 177 69.73 90.01 -70.24
C ARG A 177 69.40 91.46 -70.64
N GLU A 178 68.75 92.20 -69.77
CA GLU A 178 68.41 93.60 -70.03
C GLU A 178 69.65 94.52 -70.03
N GLN A 179 70.63 94.27 -69.15
CA GLN A 179 71.92 94.97 -69.17
C GLN A 179 72.70 94.70 -70.47
N LEU A 180 72.73 93.44 -70.94
CA LEU A 180 73.37 93.05 -72.19
C LEU A 180 72.75 93.80 -73.40
N ARG A 181 71.43 93.93 -73.41
CA ARG A 181 70.68 94.65 -74.47
C ARG A 181 71.05 96.14 -74.52
N LYS A 182 71.22 96.79 -73.36
CA LYS A 182 71.67 98.19 -73.27
C LYS A 182 73.10 98.37 -73.78
N PHE A 183 73.99 97.41 -73.49
CA PHE A 183 75.37 97.41 -73.99
C PHE A 183 75.44 97.29 -75.52
N GLN A 184 74.58 96.46 -76.12
CA GLN A 184 74.50 96.30 -77.58
C GLN A 184 74.00 97.57 -78.28
N MET A 185 73.06 98.32 -77.68
CA MET A 185 72.61 99.60 -78.24
C MET A 185 73.72 100.68 -78.22
N LEU A 186 74.53 100.73 -77.16
CA LEU A 186 75.64 101.69 -77.02
C LEU A 186 76.75 101.47 -78.06
N ASN A 187 76.99 100.23 -78.50
CA ASN A 187 77.96 99.92 -79.55
C ASN A 187 77.46 100.27 -80.98
N SER A 188 76.17 100.56 -81.15
CA SER A 188 75.58 100.89 -82.47
C SER A 188 75.57 102.40 -82.81
N THR A 189 76.04 103.27 -81.90
CA THR A 189 76.02 104.74 -82.05
C THR A 189 77.39 105.39 -82.28
N GLN A 190 78.47 104.61 -82.44
CA GLN A 190 79.80 105.10 -82.78
C GLN A 190 80.37 104.33 -83.96
N THR A 191 79.99 104.66 -85.19
CA THR A 191 80.79 104.40 -86.41
C THR A 191 80.07 104.95 -87.65
N GLY A 192 80.64 105.99 -88.27
CA GLY A 192 80.41 106.31 -89.68
C GLY A 192 80.17 107.78 -90.01
N ASP A 193 81.24 108.57 -90.10
CA ASP A 193 81.27 109.92 -90.64
C ASP A 193 82.36 110.00 -91.74
N LEU A 194 82.11 110.81 -92.79
CA LEU A 194 83.04 111.35 -93.83
C LEU A 194 83.07 110.72 -95.26
N ALA A 195 82.16 111.23 -96.12
CA ALA A 195 82.36 112.10 -97.30
C ALA A 195 83.45 111.88 -98.40
N ASP A 196 82.94 111.75 -99.64
CA ASP A 196 83.16 112.52 -100.90
C ASP A 196 84.53 112.70 -101.62
N ASP A 197 84.54 112.13 -102.85
CA ASP A 197 84.72 112.77 -104.18
C ASP A 197 86.06 112.76 -104.97
N GLN A 198 85.85 112.47 -106.27
CA GLN A 198 86.55 112.81 -107.53
C GLN A 198 87.87 112.18 -108.05
N HIS A 199 87.78 111.87 -109.37
CA HIS A 199 88.67 111.16 -110.28
C HIS A 199 89.98 111.88 -110.65
N SER A 200 91.09 111.12 -110.66
CA SER A 200 92.07 111.04 -111.77
C SER A 200 93.40 110.43 -111.29
N LYS A 201 93.45 109.10 -111.13
CA LYS A 201 94.68 108.25 -111.01
C LYS A 201 94.30 106.75 -111.07
N GLN A 202 93.43 106.38 -112.02
CA GLN A 202 92.62 105.15 -112.06
C GLN A 202 93.42 103.83 -111.98
N ASN A 203 94.63 103.74 -112.53
CA ASN A 203 95.30 102.43 -112.68
C ASN A 203 96.24 102.01 -111.53
N LYS A 204 96.53 102.89 -110.56
CA LYS A 204 97.23 102.52 -109.31
C LYS A 204 96.26 102.31 -108.13
N LEU A 205 95.08 102.96 -108.19
CA LEU A 205 94.00 102.80 -107.22
C LEU A 205 93.23 101.49 -107.41
N GLU A 206 93.04 100.99 -108.64
CA GLU A 206 92.44 99.66 -108.86
C GLU A 206 93.24 98.53 -108.20
N ILE A 207 94.58 98.56 -108.25
CA ILE A 207 95.41 97.54 -107.59
C ILE A 207 95.32 97.64 -106.05
N ILE A 208 95.21 98.86 -105.51
CA ILE A 208 95.03 99.09 -104.06
C ILE A 208 93.61 98.71 -103.62
N GLN A 209 92.58 98.99 -104.43
CA GLN A 209 91.20 98.58 -104.19
C GLN A 209 91.02 97.07 -104.32
N ILE A 210 91.65 96.41 -105.29
CA ILE A 210 91.68 94.95 -105.40
C ILE A 210 92.40 94.34 -104.20
N LYS A 211 93.50 94.94 -103.72
CA LYS A 211 94.15 94.51 -102.46
C LYS A 211 93.26 94.74 -101.24
N GLN A 212 92.54 95.86 -101.15
CA GLN A 212 91.59 96.12 -100.07
C GLN A 212 90.38 95.20 -100.13
N GLN A 213 89.89 94.87 -101.32
CA GLN A 213 88.83 93.89 -101.53
C GLN A 213 89.31 92.48 -101.22
N MET A 214 90.55 92.10 -101.57
CA MET A 214 91.14 90.82 -101.15
C MET A 214 91.35 90.75 -99.64
N LEU A 215 91.74 91.85 -98.97
CA LEU A 215 91.83 91.89 -97.51
C LEU A 215 90.45 91.72 -96.87
N LYS A 216 89.42 92.43 -97.35
CA LYS A 216 88.03 92.25 -96.90
C LYS A 216 87.53 90.83 -97.16
N LEU A 217 87.84 90.26 -98.32
CA LEU A 217 87.46 88.90 -98.67
C LEU A 217 88.17 87.88 -97.76
N ASN A 218 89.44 88.08 -97.45
CA ASN A 218 90.19 87.24 -96.50
C ASN A 218 89.64 87.36 -95.07
N GLU A 219 89.21 88.55 -94.63
CA GLU A 219 88.53 88.72 -93.35
C GLU A 219 87.17 88.00 -93.33
N VAL A 220 86.41 88.05 -94.43
CA VAL A 220 85.15 87.31 -94.57
C VAL A 220 85.39 85.80 -94.59
N ILE A 221 86.38 85.31 -95.33
CA ILE A 221 86.76 83.89 -95.36
C ILE A 221 87.15 83.43 -93.95
N LYS A 222 87.99 84.20 -93.25
CA LYS A 222 88.40 83.88 -91.88
C LYS A 222 87.21 83.87 -90.91
N SER A 223 86.29 84.83 -91.03
CA SER A 223 85.06 84.86 -90.23
C SER A 223 84.15 83.67 -90.53
N LEU A 224 84.04 83.25 -91.79
CA LEU A 224 83.27 82.07 -92.19
C LEU A 224 83.93 80.77 -91.70
N GLU A 225 85.27 80.68 -91.72
CA GLU A 225 86.02 79.55 -91.15
C GLU A 225 85.82 79.45 -89.63
N GLU A 226 85.90 80.56 -88.91
CA GLU A 226 85.61 80.62 -87.47
C GLU A 226 84.16 80.23 -87.16
N GLN A 227 83.21 80.68 -87.99
CA GLN A 227 81.80 80.32 -87.85
C GLN A 227 81.54 78.83 -88.16
N ASN A 228 82.23 78.27 -89.15
CA ASN A 228 82.11 76.86 -89.49
C ASN A 228 82.70 75.97 -88.37
N ASN A 229 83.84 76.35 -87.80
CA ASN A 229 84.43 75.68 -86.63
C ASN A 229 83.48 75.73 -85.42
N TYR A 230 82.86 76.90 -85.15
CA TYR A 230 81.87 77.02 -84.09
C TYR A 230 80.66 76.09 -84.30
N TYR A 231 80.13 76.01 -85.53
CA TYR A 231 79.02 75.10 -85.83
C TYR A 231 79.41 73.63 -85.72
N GLU A 232 80.65 73.27 -86.08
CA GLU A 232 81.16 71.91 -85.94
C GLU A 232 81.31 71.52 -84.46
N GLU A 233 81.82 72.42 -83.61
CA GLU A 233 81.88 72.22 -82.16
C GLU A 233 80.49 72.06 -81.54
N GLU A 234 79.53 72.90 -81.94
CA GLU A 234 78.17 72.84 -81.40
C GLU A 234 77.41 71.59 -81.90
N CYS A 235 77.61 71.18 -83.16
CA CYS A 235 77.10 69.90 -83.66
C CYS A 235 77.66 68.71 -82.88
N ASN A 236 78.97 68.72 -82.58
CA ASN A 236 79.61 67.68 -81.78
C ASN A 236 79.09 67.65 -80.33
N LYS A 237 78.79 68.81 -79.75
CA LYS A 237 78.19 68.92 -78.41
C LYS A 237 76.77 68.36 -78.38
N ILE A 238 75.92 68.74 -79.34
CA ILE A 238 74.56 68.21 -79.52
C ILE A 238 74.59 66.70 -79.75
N PHE A 239 75.54 66.19 -80.53
CA PHE A 239 75.69 64.76 -80.77
C PHE A 239 75.99 63.98 -79.46
N LYS A 240 76.91 64.49 -78.63
CA LYS A 240 77.23 63.88 -77.32
C LYS A 240 76.04 63.93 -76.36
N GLU A 241 75.30 65.04 -76.35
CA GLU A 241 74.10 65.18 -75.52
C GLU A 241 72.99 64.22 -75.95
N ASN A 242 72.77 64.06 -77.27
CA ASN A 242 71.86 63.05 -77.81
C ASN A 242 72.28 61.63 -77.45
N GLN A 243 73.57 61.28 -77.52
CA GLN A 243 74.06 59.97 -77.11
C GLN A 243 73.81 59.71 -75.62
N TYR A 244 74.00 60.72 -74.76
CA TYR A 244 73.67 60.61 -73.34
C TYR A 244 72.17 60.39 -73.12
N LEU A 245 71.31 61.15 -73.80
CA LEU A 245 69.86 61.01 -73.71
C LEU A 245 69.37 59.65 -74.18
N ILE A 246 69.93 59.11 -75.28
CA ILE A 246 69.62 57.76 -75.77
C ILE A 246 69.98 56.70 -74.71
N ASN A 247 71.17 56.80 -74.12
CA ASN A 247 71.58 55.87 -73.05
C ASN A 247 70.69 55.97 -71.82
N HIS A 248 70.30 57.19 -71.42
CA HIS A 248 69.38 57.39 -70.31
C HIS A 248 67.98 56.81 -70.61
N GLN A 249 67.47 57.01 -71.83
CA GLN A 249 66.21 56.42 -72.29
C GLN A 249 66.26 54.89 -72.26
N ASN A 250 67.36 54.29 -72.72
CA ASN A 250 67.52 52.83 -72.68
C ASN A 250 67.51 52.29 -71.25
N ASN A 251 68.22 52.96 -70.32
CA ASN A 251 68.23 52.58 -68.91
C ASN A 251 66.84 52.70 -68.26
N LEU A 252 66.11 53.79 -68.52
CA LEU A 252 64.74 53.97 -68.03
C LEU A 252 63.79 52.90 -68.62
N THR A 253 63.93 52.58 -69.89
CA THR A 253 63.12 51.54 -70.56
C THR A 253 63.35 50.18 -69.89
N GLN A 254 64.60 49.84 -69.59
CA GLN A 254 64.95 48.60 -68.91
C GLN A 254 64.40 48.55 -67.47
N GLN A 255 64.44 49.66 -66.73
CA GLN A 255 63.84 49.75 -65.40
C GLN A 255 62.32 49.56 -65.44
N VAL A 256 61.64 50.19 -66.39
CA VAL A 256 60.18 50.04 -66.56
C VAL A 256 59.81 48.61 -66.90
N GLU A 257 60.56 47.95 -67.78
CA GLU A 257 60.29 46.55 -68.14
C GLU A 257 60.50 45.61 -66.93
N THR A 258 61.50 45.88 -66.10
CA THR A 258 61.76 45.11 -64.87
C THR A 258 60.62 45.29 -63.86
N GLN A 259 60.20 46.53 -63.60
CA GLN A 259 59.07 46.82 -62.71
C GLN A 259 57.76 46.21 -63.21
N LYS A 260 57.56 46.16 -64.52
CA LYS A 260 56.38 45.53 -65.14
C LYS A 260 56.37 44.02 -64.92
N GLN A 261 57.54 43.36 -65.00
CA GLN A 261 57.67 41.93 -64.70
C GLN A 261 57.38 41.65 -63.21
N ASP A 262 57.92 42.48 -62.30
CA ASP A 262 57.66 42.35 -60.86
C ASP A 262 56.16 42.53 -60.54
N LEU A 263 55.50 43.51 -61.16
CA LEU A 263 54.07 43.74 -60.99
C LEU A 263 53.23 42.54 -61.45
N LEU A 264 53.60 41.92 -62.58
CA LEU A 264 52.96 40.71 -63.09
C LEU A 264 53.11 39.53 -62.11
N LEU A 265 54.30 39.33 -61.55
CA LEU A 265 54.54 38.30 -60.53
C LEU A 265 53.67 38.54 -59.29
N PHE A 266 53.61 39.78 -58.79
CA PHE A 266 52.75 40.14 -57.65
C PHE A 266 51.25 39.91 -57.94
N GLN A 267 50.80 40.14 -59.17
CA GLN A 267 49.41 39.87 -59.57
C GLN A 267 49.11 38.37 -59.57
N GLU A 268 50.04 37.55 -60.08
CA GLU A 268 49.91 36.08 -60.08
C GLU A 268 49.87 35.53 -58.64
N GLU A 269 50.78 35.99 -57.77
CA GLU A 269 50.81 35.60 -56.35
C GLU A 269 49.51 35.99 -55.63
N ASN A 270 49.00 37.20 -55.85
CA ASN A 270 47.73 37.64 -55.29
C ASN A 270 46.56 36.78 -55.76
N LYS A 271 46.55 36.39 -57.04
CA LYS A 271 45.51 35.50 -57.58
C LYS A 271 45.54 34.13 -56.89
N VAL A 272 46.72 33.54 -56.73
CA VAL A 272 46.91 32.27 -56.02
C VAL A 272 46.47 32.37 -54.55
N LEU A 273 46.80 33.48 -53.88
CA LEU A 273 46.38 33.72 -52.50
C LEU A 273 44.85 33.87 -52.40
N GLN A 274 44.21 34.58 -53.32
CA GLN A 274 42.75 34.69 -53.37
C GLN A 274 42.08 33.32 -53.56
N GLU A 275 42.59 32.49 -54.47
CA GLU A 275 42.08 31.13 -54.66
C GLU A 275 42.25 30.25 -53.40
N LYS A 276 43.36 30.40 -52.67
CA LYS A 276 43.56 29.71 -51.38
C LYS A 276 42.58 30.19 -50.32
N ILE A 277 42.33 31.49 -50.22
CA ILE A 277 41.36 32.06 -49.27
C ILE A 277 39.95 31.49 -49.54
N ILE A 278 39.54 31.47 -50.81
CA ILE A 278 38.23 30.91 -51.21
C ILE A 278 38.11 29.44 -50.79
N LYS A 279 39.12 28.61 -51.06
CA LYS A 279 39.12 27.19 -50.66
C LYS A 279 39.03 26.99 -49.14
N ILE A 280 39.73 27.81 -48.37
CA ILE A 280 39.67 27.77 -46.90
C ILE A 280 38.27 28.19 -46.41
N GLN A 281 37.68 29.22 -47.02
CA GLN A 281 36.31 29.65 -46.71
C GLN A 281 35.28 28.57 -47.00
N GLU A 282 35.38 27.89 -48.14
CA GLU A 282 34.49 26.76 -48.48
C GLU A 282 34.61 25.62 -47.47
N GLN A 283 35.84 25.23 -47.09
CA GLN A 283 36.07 24.20 -46.08
C GLN A 283 35.53 24.57 -44.70
N PHE A 284 35.70 25.84 -44.31
CA PHE A 284 35.16 26.36 -43.06
C PHE A 284 33.63 26.29 -43.06
N ASN A 285 32.99 26.75 -44.14
CA ASN A 285 31.52 26.72 -44.27
C ASN A 285 30.98 25.28 -44.23
N LEU A 286 31.62 24.35 -44.94
CA LEU A 286 31.28 22.92 -44.89
C LEU A 286 31.38 22.35 -43.47
N SER A 287 32.46 22.66 -42.76
CA SER A 287 32.65 22.21 -41.38
C SER A 287 31.61 22.81 -40.44
N GLN A 288 31.27 24.08 -40.63
CA GLN A 288 30.24 24.78 -39.85
C GLN A 288 28.85 24.18 -40.09
N GLU A 289 28.48 23.87 -41.34
CA GLU A 289 27.21 23.22 -41.67
C GLU A 289 27.10 21.83 -41.05
N GLN A 290 28.17 21.04 -41.10
CA GLN A 290 28.22 19.72 -40.46
C GLN A 290 28.01 19.80 -38.95
N LEU A 291 28.67 20.75 -38.28
CA LEU A 291 28.50 20.97 -36.85
C LEU A 291 27.05 21.39 -36.52
N ILE A 292 26.44 22.27 -37.31
CA ILE A 292 25.05 22.68 -37.14
C ILE A 292 24.09 21.49 -37.31
N GLN A 293 24.34 20.61 -38.27
CA GLN A 293 23.53 19.40 -38.46
C GLN A 293 23.65 18.44 -37.28
N GLN A 294 24.87 18.22 -36.77
CA GLN A 294 25.10 17.39 -35.58
C GLN A 294 24.37 17.94 -34.35
N LEU A 295 24.49 19.24 -34.09
CA LEU A 295 23.81 19.89 -32.96
C LEU A 295 22.28 19.78 -33.07
N LYS A 296 21.72 19.93 -34.28
CA LYS A 296 20.28 19.73 -34.50
C LYS A 296 19.86 18.29 -34.23
N GLN A 297 20.66 17.31 -34.65
CA GLN A 297 20.39 15.89 -34.41
C GLN A 297 20.43 15.56 -32.92
N GLU A 298 21.46 16.02 -32.19
CA GLU A 298 21.56 15.83 -30.74
C GLU A 298 20.38 16.47 -30.00
N GLN A 299 19.91 17.64 -30.45
CA GLN A 299 18.75 18.30 -29.85
C GLN A 299 17.45 17.50 -30.05
N ILE A 300 17.26 16.89 -31.22
CA ILE A 300 16.13 16.01 -31.50
C ILE A 300 16.20 14.75 -30.61
N GLU A 301 17.36 14.12 -30.51
CA GLU A 301 17.56 12.93 -29.67
C GLU A 301 17.30 13.22 -28.19
N LYS A 302 17.81 14.36 -27.68
CA LYS A 302 17.54 14.82 -26.32
C LYS A 302 16.04 15.02 -26.07
N GLN A 303 15.32 15.62 -27.02
CA GLN A 303 13.87 15.80 -26.90
C GLN A 303 13.11 14.47 -26.90
N GLN A 304 13.54 13.49 -27.72
CA GLN A 304 12.94 12.15 -27.74
C GLN A 304 13.14 11.41 -26.41
N ILE A 305 14.36 11.45 -25.84
CA ILE A 305 14.65 10.85 -24.53
C ILE A 305 13.80 11.51 -23.44
N GLN A 306 13.66 12.84 -23.47
CA GLN A 306 12.83 13.57 -22.52
C GLN A 306 11.35 13.15 -22.60
N ASN A 307 10.81 12.98 -23.82
CA ASN A 307 9.43 12.52 -24.00
C ASN A 307 9.24 11.09 -23.46
N GLN A 308 10.20 10.18 -23.68
CA GLN A 308 10.16 8.83 -23.11
C GLN A 308 10.22 8.84 -21.57
N HIS A 309 11.02 9.72 -20.98
CA HIS A 309 11.07 9.89 -19.53
C HIS A 309 9.74 10.37 -18.96
N GLN A 310 9.09 11.33 -19.61
CA GLN A 310 7.76 11.82 -19.19
C GLN A 310 6.70 10.73 -19.24
N GLN A 311 6.70 9.87 -20.27
CA GLN A 311 5.81 8.71 -20.34
C GLN A 311 6.02 7.74 -19.18
N LYS A 312 7.29 7.39 -18.88
CA LYS A 312 7.60 6.51 -17.73
C LYS A 312 7.19 7.10 -16.39
N ILE A 313 7.32 8.43 -16.21
CA ILE A 313 6.86 9.11 -14.99
C ILE A 313 5.34 8.95 -14.84
N HIS A 314 4.58 9.13 -15.92
CA HIS A 314 3.13 8.93 -15.89
C HIS A 314 2.73 7.48 -15.59
N GLU A 315 3.42 6.50 -16.16
CA GLU A 315 3.20 5.08 -15.85
C GLU A 315 3.45 4.78 -14.37
N LEU A 316 4.55 5.29 -13.80
CA LEU A 316 4.88 5.12 -12.38
C LEU A 316 3.86 5.79 -11.47
N GLN A 317 3.39 6.99 -11.84
CA GLN A 317 2.31 7.66 -11.10
C GLN A 317 1.03 6.83 -11.11
N SER A 318 0.64 6.28 -12.27
CA SER A 318 -0.54 5.40 -12.38
C SER A 318 -0.41 4.14 -11.51
N LEU A 319 0.76 3.48 -11.55
CA LEU A 319 1.05 2.32 -10.71
C LEU A 319 1.02 2.67 -9.21
N SER A 320 1.54 3.84 -8.83
CA SER A 320 1.48 4.34 -7.44
C SER A 320 0.03 4.50 -6.98
N THR A 321 -0.82 5.13 -7.78
CA THR A 321 -2.24 5.31 -7.45
C THR A 321 -2.97 3.97 -7.31
N GLN A 322 -2.67 2.99 -8.18
CA GLN A 322 -3.22 1.64 -8.07
C GLN A 322 -2.76 0.93 -6.79
N LEU A 323 -1.50 1.10 -6.41
CA LEU A 323 -0.96 0.50 -5.17
C LEU A 323 -1.66 1.10 -3.94
N GLU A 324 -1.86 2.41 -3.93
CA GLU A 324 -2.53 3.12 -2.85
C GLU A 324 -3.99 2.69 -2.69
N SER A 325 -4.70 2.48 -3.81
CA SER A 325 -6.04 1.87 -3.81
C SER A 325 -6.04 0.46 -3.20
N LYS A 326 -5.08 -0.40 -3.56
CA LYS A 326 -4.96 -1.75 -2.96
C LYS A 326 -4.63 -1.72 -1.47
N ILE A 327 -3.85 -0.74 -1.02
CA ILE A 327 -3.56 -0.55 0.41
C ILE A 327 -4.86 -0.20 1.16
N GLN A 328 -5.67 0.71 0.61
CA GLN A 328 -6.97 1.07 1.19
C GLN A 328 -7.93 -0.13 1.25
N GLU A 329 -8.03 -0.93 0.17
CA GLU A 329 -8.82 -2.16 0.17
C GLU A 329 -8.35 -3.14 1.28
N THR A 330 -7.04 -3.30 1.44
CA THR A 330 -6.47 -4.16 2.48
C THR A 330 -6.81 -3.65 3.90
N GLN A 331 -6.79 -2.33 4.11
CA GLN A 331 -7.19 -1.72 5.38
C GLN A 331 -8.69 -1.91 5.69
N GLN A 332 -9.54 -1.82 4.67
CA GLN A 332 -10.97 -2.11 4.81
C GLN A 332 -11.20 -3.59 5.17
N ILE A 333 -10.54 -4.52 4.48
CA ILE A 333 -10.61 -5.95 4.79
C ILE A 333 -10.11 -6.23 6.22
N SER A 334 -9.03 -5.59 6.66
CA SER A 334 -8.52 -5.72 8.03
C SER A 334 -9.56 -5.27 9.07
N SER A 335 -10.21 -4.12 8.82
CA SER A 335 -11.29 -3.62 9.67
C SER A 335 -12.48 -4.60 9.74
N GLN A 336 -12.86 -5.17 8.59
CA GLN A 336 -13.92 -6.19 8.51
C GLN A 336 -13.55 -7.46 9.31
N ILE A 337 -12.29 -7.91 9.22
CA ILE A 337 -11.81 -9.08 9.97
C ILE A 337 -11.88 -8.82 11.47
N ASN A 338 -11.49 -7.63 11.93
CA ASN A 338 -11.57 -7.27 13.34
C ASN A 338 -13.02 -7.26 13.86
N GLN A 339 -13.96 -6.72 13.08
CA GLN A 339 -15.39 -6.76 13.41
C GLN A 339 -15.91 -8.20 13.49
N ASN A 340 -15.54 -9.04 12.53
CA ASN A 340 -15.94 -10.45 12.54
C ASN A 340 -15.33 -11.22 13.72
N SER A 341 -14.07 -10.95 14.07
CA SER A 341 -13.42 -11.55 15.23
C SER A 341 -14.15 -11.21 16.52
N TRP A 342 -14.57 -9.96 16.70
CA TRP A 342 -15.35 -9.54 17.86
C TRP A 342 -16.70 -10.25 17.91
N LYS A 343 -17.39 -10.38 16.76
CA LYS A 343 -18.67 -11.10 16.67
C LYS A 343 -18.52 -12.58 17.00
N ILE A 344 -17.42 -13.22 16.59
CA ILE A 344 -17.11 -14.61 16.95
C ILE A 344 -16.96 -14.74 18.47
N SER A 345 -16.19 -13.87 19.13
CA SER A 345 -16.03 -13.94 20.58
C SER A 345 -17.35 -13.73 21.34
N GLN A 346 -18.25 -12.90 20.82
CA GLN A 346 -19.60 -12.78 21.38
C GLN A 346 -20.42 -14.07 21.24
N LEU A 347 -20.36 -14.71 20.08
CA LEU A 347 -21.06 -15.98 19.85
C LEU A 347 -20.50 -17.11 20.71
N GLU A 348 -19.17 -17.19 20.88
CA GLU A 348 -18.52 -18.16 21.78
C GLU A 348 -18.97 -17.96 23.24
N GLN A 349 -19.12 -16.71 23.67
CA GLN A 349 -19.65 -16.41 25.00
C GLN A 349 -21.11 -16.84 25.14
N GLN A 350 -21.95 -16.56 24.14
CA GLN A 350 -23.35 -17.00 24.11
C GLN A 350 -23.48 -18.53 24.12
N GLU A 351 -22.63 -19.23 23.37
CA GLU A 351 -22.59 -20.70 23.36
C GLU A 351 -22.28 -21.25 24.75
N LYS A 352 -21.28 -20.67 25.44
CA LYS A 352 -20.93 -21.07 26.81
C LYS A 352 -22.08 -20.84 27.80
N ASP A 353 -22.77 -19.72 27.69
CA ASP A 353 -23.91 -19.41 28.55
C ASP A 353 -25.10 -20.36 28.30
N LEU A 354 -25.36 -20.70 27.04
CA LEU A 354 -26.36 -21.71 26.67
C LEU A 354 -25.95 -23.11 27.16
N GLN A 355 -24.68 -23.49 27.06
CA GLN A 355 -24.15 -24.75 27.57
C GLN A 355 -24.41 -24.87 29.08
N ASN A 356 -24.08 -23.82 29.85
CA ASN A 356 -24.33 -23.76 31.30
C ASN A 356 -25.83 -23.90 31.62
N LEU A 357 -26.70 -23.27 30.83
CA LEU A 357 -28.15 -23.39 31.00
C LEU A 357 -28.64 -24.82 30.74
N VAL A 358 -28.15 -25.47 29.69
CA VAL A 358 -28.49 -26.86 29.36
C VAL A 358 -28.00 -27.82 30.46
N GLU A 359 -26.80 -27.63 30.99
CA GLU A 359 -26.28 -28.42 32.11
C GLU A 359 -27.13 -28.26 33.37
N HIS A 360 -27.54 -27.03 33.69
CA HIS A 360 -28.43 -26.75 34.81
C HIS A 360 -29.79 -27.44 34.63
N GLN A 361 -30.43 -27.30 33.47
CA GLN A 361 -31.71 -27.96 33.16
C GLN A 361 -31.59 -29.48 33.21
N THR A 362 -30.49 -30.05 32.69
CA THR A 362 -30.24 -31.49 32.72
C THR A 362 -30.14 -31.99 34.16
N THR A 363 -29.46 -31.24 35.03
CA THR A 363 -29.35 -31.53 36.45
C THR A 363 -30.72 -31.46 37.13
N GLN A 364 -31.52 -30.44 36.82
CA GLN A 364 -32.88 -30.28 37.35
C GLN A 364 -33.79 -31.43 36.93
N ILE A 365 -33.76 -31.85 35.67
CA ILE A 365 -34.51 -33.01 35.17
C ILE A 365 -34.07 -34.29 35.88
N ALA A 366 -32.77 -34.47 36.10
CA ALA A 366 -32.26 -35.63 36.84
C ALA A 366 -32.77 -35.66 38.29
N GLN A 367 -32.83 -34.50 38.96
CA GLN A 367 -33.43 -34.38 40.30
C GLN A 367 -34.93 -34.70 40.27
N GLN A 368 -35.68 -34.14 39.32
CA GLN A 368 -37.11 -34.43 39.16
C GLN A 368 -37.38 -35.92 38.94
N ARG A 369 -36.56 -36.60 38.11
CA ARG A 369 -36.65 -38.06 37.90
C ARG A 369 -36.42 -38.85 39.20
N LYS A 370 -35.48 -38.44 40.04
CA LYS A 370 -35.27 -39.07 41.36
C LYS A 370 -36.50 -38.91 42.26
N THR A 371 -37.09 -37.71 42.28
CA THR A 371 -38.33 -37.46 43.05
C THR A 371 -39.49 -38.31 42.56
N ILE A 372 -39.70 -38.40 41.23
CA ILE A 372 -40.74 -39.25 40.64
C ILE A 372 -40.53 -40.71 41.05
N SER A 373 -39.32 -41.24 40.93
CA SER A 373 -39.02 -42.63 41.32
C SER A 373 -39.31 -42.91 42.80
N LEU A 374 -39.00 -41.95 43.69
CA LEU A 374 -39.34 -42.05 45.11
C LEU A 374 -40.86 -42.05 45.35
N LEU A 375 -41.60 -41.21 44.64
CA LEU A 375 -43.06 -41.15 44.72
C LEU A 375 -43.71 -42.44 44.20
N GLU A 376 -43.21 -43.00 43.09
CA GLU A 376 -43.65 -44.29 42.54
C GLU A 376 -43.43 -45.43 43.55
N GLN A 377 -42.27 -45.46 44.22
CA GLN A 377 -41.98 -46.43 45.27
C GLN A 377 -42.94 -46.30 46.45
N ASN A 378 -43.21 -45.07 46.89
CA ASN A 378 -44.16 -44.81 47.98
C ASN A 378 -45.58 -45.23 47.62
N LEU A 379 -46.02 -44.97 46.38
CA LEU A 379 -47.33 -45.38 45.88
C LEU A 379 -47.47 -46.91 45.89
N GLN A 380 -46.45 -47.64 45.42
CA GLN A 380 -46.44 -49.10 45.43
C GLN A 380 -46.53 -49.67 46.85
N ASN A 381 -45.80 -49.08 47.81
CA ASN A 381 -45.86 -49.47 49.22
C ASN A 381 -47.26 -49.25 49.82
N SER A 382 -47.91 -48.14 49.46
CA SER A 382 -49.28 -47.83 49.86
C SER A 382 -50.26 -48.88 49.31
N GLN A 383 -50.20 -49.17 48.01
CA GLN A 383 -51.04 -50.18 47.36
C GLN A 383 -50.87 -51.57 47.98
N ASN A 384 -49.63 -51.99 48.27
CA ASN A 384 -49.35 -53.26 48.94
C ASN A 384 -49.98 -53.31 50.35
N THR A 385 -49.92 -52.21 51.09
CA THR A 385 -50.53 -52.09 52.42
C THR A 385 -52.05 -52.17 52.34
N GLU A 386 -52.65 -51.53 51.34
CA GLU A 386 -54.09 -51.59 51.08
C GLU A 386 -54.56 -53.01 50.73
N ILE A 387 -53.84 -53.72 49.86
CA ILE A 387 -54.14 -55.13 49.53
C ILE A 387 -54.11 -56.01 50.79
N GLN A 388 -53.09 -55.84 51.64
CA GLN A 388 -53.00 -56.58 52.90
C GLN A 388 -54.17 -56.28 53.84
N TYR A 389 -54.59 -55.02 53.93
CA TYR A 389 -55.74 -54.61 54.72
C TYR A 389 -57.03 -55.25 54.19
N GLN A 390 -57.27 -55.22 52.87
CA GLN A 390 -58.44 -55.84 52.25
C GLN A 390 -58.50 -57.36 52.49
N GLN A 391 -57.37 -58.06 52.42
CA GLN A 391 -57.28 -59.49 52.73
C GLN A 391 -57.61 -59.78 54.20
N LEU A 392 -57.11 -58.97 55.13
CA LEU A 392 -57.44 -59.09 56.55
C LEU A 392 -58.93 -58.84 56.81
N LEU A 393 -59.52 -57.85 56.12
CA LEU A 393 -60.94 -57.53 56.22
C LEU A 393 -61.83 -58.66 55.67
N GLN A 394 -61.46 -59.26 54.53
CA GLN A 394 -62.13 -60.45 53.99
C GLN A 394 -62.06 -61.64 54.95
N ASN A 395 -60.89 -61.92 55.53
CA ASN A 395 -60.72 -62.99 56.52
C ASN A 395 -61.57 -62.74 57.78
N TYR A 396 -61.61 -61.50 58.26
CA TYR A 396 -62.46 -61.11 59.38
C TYR A 396 -63.95 -61.33 59.06
N ASN A 397 -64.42 -60.87 57.90
CA ASN A 397 -65.81 -61.04 57.49
C ASN A 397 -66.18 -62.52 57.33
N SER A 398 -65.31 -63.34 56.72
CA SER A 398 -65.55 -64.77 56.56
C SER A 398 -65.66 -65.51 57.90
N ILE A 399 -64.79 -65.19 58.87
CA ILE A 399 -64.84 -65.77 60.22
C ILE A 399 -66.08 -65.27 60.98
N LYS A 400 -66.46 -64.00 60.81
CA LYS A 400 -67.68 -63.44 61.40
C LYS A 400 -68.94 -64.11 60.87
N GLU A 401 -69.01 -64.38 59.57
CA GLU A 401 -70.12 -65.11 58.95
C GLU A 401 -70.16 -66.57 59.42
N GLN A 402 -69.02 -67.26 59.52
CA GLN A 402 -68.94 -68.60 60.12
C GLN A 402 -69.46 -68.60 61.56
N PHE A 403 -69.04 -67.62 62.36
CA PHE A 403 -69.51 -67.48 63.74
C PHE A 403 -71.02 -67.23 63.82
N GLN A 404 -71.59 -66.42 62.91
CA GLN A 404 -73.05 -66.20 62.83
C GLN A 404 -73.81 -67.47 62.41
N GLN A 405 -73.28 -68.26 61.47
CA GLN A 405 -73.85 -69.56 61.08
C GLN A 405 -73.80 -70.58 62.23
N PHE A 406 -72.72 -70.61 63.01
CA PHE A 406 -72.63 -71.43 64.23
C PHE A 406 -73.66 -71.00 65.29
N LYS A 407 -73.84 -69.68 65.48
CA LYS A 407 -74.85 -69.15 66.41
C LYS A 407 -76.30 -69.47 66.01
N THR A 408 -76.56 -69.65 64.71
CA THR A 408 -77.89 -70.06 64.20
C THR A 408 -78.10 -71.57 64.24
N GLN A 409 -77.02 -72.39 64.21
CA GLN A 409 -77.08 -73.84 64.43
C GLN A 409 -77.32 -74.25 65.89
N GLU A 410 -77.05 -73.38 66.87
CA GLU A 410 -77.37 -73.62 68.30
C GLU A 410 -78.87 -73.83 68.59
N HIS A 411 -79.78 -73.47 67.67
CA HIS A 411 -81.22 -73.62 67.89
C HIS A 411 -81.82 -74.99 67.53
N ASN A 412 -81.06 -75.93 66.94
CA ASN A 412 -81.57 -77.25 66.56
C ASN A 412 -80.56 -78.39 66.90
N ASN A 413 -80.57 -78.89 68.14
CA ASN A 413 -80.39 -80.32 68.54
C ASN A 413 -79.68 -80.54 69.91
N THR A 414 -80.39 -81.29 70.76
CA THR A 414 -80.01 -82.30 71.78
C THR A 414 -78.63 -82.28 72.50
N ASN A 415 -78.65 -81.72 73.72
CA ASN A 415 -77.95 -81.99 75.01
C ASN A 415 -76.62 -82.75 75.17
N ASN A 416 -75.96 -83.31 74.16
CA ASN A 416 -74.59 -83.85 74.30
C ASN A 416 -73.56 -83.26 73.30
N GLN A 417 -73.99 -82.27 72.49
CA GLN A 417 -73.09 -81.44 71.68
C GLN A 417 -72.66 -80.14 72.37
N LEU A 418 -73.20 -79.80 73.55
CA LEU A 418 -72.97 -78.49 74.20
C LEU A 418 -71.49 -78.22 74.54
N LEU A 419 -70.74 -79.21 75.00
CA LEU A 419 -69.36 -79.02 75.48
C LEU A 419 -68.33 -78.87 74.34
N ILE A 420 -68.54 -79.57 73.21
CA ILE A 420 -67.68 -79.46 72.01
C ILE A 420 -67.97 -78.15 71.27
N THR A 421 -69.24 -77.77 71.20
CA THR A 421 -69.70 -76.53 70.56
C THR A 421 -69.24 -75.31 71.36
N GLN A 422 -69.25 -75.35 72.69
CA GLN A 422 -68.73 -74.28 73.53
C GLN A 422 -67.22 -74.09 73.39
N LYS A 423 -66.43 -75.17 73.28
CA LYS A 423 -64.97 -75.10 73.07
C LYS A 423 -64.59 -74.56 71.68
N GLN A 424 -65.32 -74.95 70.63
CA GLN A 424 -65.13 -74.39 69.29
C GLN A 424 -65.62 -72.94 69.16
N CYS A 425 -66.71 -72.58 69.85
CA CYS A 425 -67.21 -71.21 69.91
C CYS A 425 -66.21 -70.31 70.64
N GLN A 426 -65.60 -70.78 71.74
CA GLN A 426 -64.51 -70.09 72.43
C GLN A 426 -63.25 -69.94 71.56
N GLU A 427 -62.89 -70.96 70.76
CA GLU A 427 -61.78 -70.86 69.80
C GLU A 427 -62.07 -69.86 68.67
N GLN A 428 -63.30 -69.82 68.15
CA GLN A 428 -63.68 -68.82 67.15
C GLN A 428 -63.74 -67.41 67.75
N GLN A 429 -64.24 -67.26 68.98
CA GLN A 429 -64.23 -66.01 69.74
C GLN A 429 -62.79 -65.51 69.94
N ASN A 430 -61.86 -66.38 70.36
CA ASN A 430 -60.45 -66.04 70.52
C ASN A 430 -59.79 -65.67 69.17
N LYS A 431 -60.17 -66.31 68.06
CA LYS A 431 -59.71 -65.94 66.70
C LYS A 431 -60.26 -64.58 66.29
N ILE A 432 -61.53 -64.28 66.57
CA ILE A 432 -62.15 -62.98 66.29
C ILE A 432 -61.48 -61.88 67.12
N GLU A 433 -61.24 -62.10 68.41
CA GLU A 433 -60.54 -61.14 69.27
C GLU A 433 -59.13 -60.88 68.77
N LYS A 434 -58.38 -61.94 68.41
CA LYS A 434 -57.03 -61.79 67.84
C LYS A 434 -57.04 -61.02 66.52
N LEU A 435 -57.99 -61.30 65.62
CA LEU A 435 -58.16 -60.55 64.37
C LEU A 435 -58.60 -59.10 64.60
N THR A 436 -59.44 -58.86 65.61
CA THR A 436 -59.88 -57.51 65.98
C THR A 436 -58.71 -56.68 66.49
N VAL A 437 -57.84 -57.26 67.32
CA VAL A 437 -56.59 -56.61 67.76
C VAL A 437 -55.65 -56.37 66.58
N MET A 438 -55.49 -57.34 65.68
CA MET A 438 -54.65 -57.17 64.48
C MET A 438 -55.20 -56.07 63.55
N LEU A 439 -56.51 -56.02 63.33
CA LEU A 439 -57.16 -54.95 62.54
C LEU A 439 -57.00 -53.59 63.20
N LYS A 440 -57.17 -53.50 64.53
CA LYS A 440 -57.00 -52.26 65.29
C LYS A 440 -55.55 -51.76 65.26
N ASN A 441 -54.58 -52.67 65.40
CA ASN A 441 -53.17 -52.33 65.24
C ASN A 441 -52.85 -51.87 63.82
N ARG A 442 -53.42 -52.52 62.80
CA ARG A 442 -53.21 -52.12 61.40
C ARG A 442 -53.86 -50.78 61.06
N LEU A 443 -55.03 -50.48 61.64
CA LEU A 443 -55.67 -49.16 61.58
C LEU A 443 -54.79 -48.07 62.20
N ASN A 444 -54.23 -48.34 63.39
CA ASN A 444 -53.30 -47.42 64.02
C ASN A 444 -52.04 -47.21 63.17
N GLU A 445 -51.48 -48.27 62.56
CA GLU A 445 -50.35 -48.16 61.64
C GLU A 445 -50.68 -47.35 60.39
N ILE A 446 -51.87 -47.51 59.82
CA ILE A 446 -52.37 -46.70 58.69
C ILE A 446 -52.52 -45.23 59.10
N GLU A 447 -53.04 -44.95 60.30
CA GLU A 447 -53.19 -43.60 60.83
C GLU A 447 -51.82 -42.95 61.11
N LEU A 448 -50.86 -43.71 61.62
CA LEU A 448 -49.48 -43.28 61.82
C LEU A 448 -48.78 -43.00 60.48
N TRP A 449 -49.02 -43.84 59.47
CA TRP A 449 -48.54 -43.62 58.10
C TRP A 449 -49.17 -42.39 57.47
N LYS A 450 -50.48 -42.20 57.64
CA LYS A 450 -51.19 -41.01 57.18
C LYS A 450 -50.59 -39.74 57.78
N ASN A 451 -50.33 -39.73 59.09
CA ASN A 451 -49.69 -38.61 59.77
C ASN A 451 -48.25 -38.38 59.29
N LYS A 452 -47.45 -39.44 59.11
CA LYS A 452 -46.10 -39.35 58.52
C LYS A 452 -46.10 -38.81 57.09
N CYS A 453 -47.07 -39.18 56.27
CA CYS A 453 -47.21 -38.65 54.91
C CYS A 453 -47.54 -37.14 54.91
N TYR A 454 -48.40 -36.67 55.83
CA TYR A 454 -48.67 -35.24 55.98
C TYR A 454 -47.46 -34.46 56.48
N GLU A 455 -46.71 -35.01 57.45
CA GLU A 455 -45.48 -34.39 57.96
C GLU A 455 -44.40 -34.30 56.89
N ASN A 456 -44.18 -35.38 56.12
CA ASN A 456 -43.20 -35.39 55.03
C ASN A 456 -43.56 -34.39 53.92
N ASN A 457 -44.84 -34.28 53.56
CA ASN A 457 -45.29 -33.32 52.55
C ASN A 457 -45.15 -31.86 53.06
N SER A 458 -45.39 -31.63 54.36
CA SER A 458 -45.14 -30.33 55.01
C SER A 458 -43.64 -29.99 55.07
N GLN A 459 -42.76 -30.97 55.30
CA GLN A 459 -41.31 -30.77 55.29
C GLN A 459 -40.78 -30.53 53.87
N GLN A 460 -41.24 -31.28 52.88
CA GLN A 460 -40.86 -31.07 51.47
C GLN A 460 -41.29 -29.69 50.96
N ASN A 461 -42.50 -29.23 51.30
CA ASN A 461 -42.95 -27.88 50.94
C ASN A 461 -42.14 -26.79 51.65
N ARG A 462 -41.68 -27.02 52.88
CA ARG A 462 -40.76 -26.09 53.57
C ARG A 462 -39.38 -26.04 52.89
N GLN A 463 -38.81 -27.19 52.56
CA GLN A 463 -37.53 -27.26 51.84
C GLN A 463 -37.59 -26.57 50.47
N LEU A 464 -38.70 -26.70 49.74
CA LEU A 464 -38.90 -26.02 48.46
C LEU A 464 -38.97 -24.49 48.62
N ILE A 465 -39.63 -23.99 49.68
CA ILE A 465 -39.65 -22.57 49.98
C ILE A 465 -38.25 -22.06 50.33
N ASP A 466 -37.49 -22.80 51.14
CA ASP A 466 -36.12 -22.41 51.50
C ASP A 466 -35.20 -22.35 50.28
N GLN A 467 -35.35 -23.29 49.33
CA GLN A 467 -34.62 -23.26 48.05
C GLN A 467 -35.00 -22.04 47.20
N LEU A 468 -36.30 -21.73 47.08
CA LEU A 468 -36.75 -20.55 46.32
C LEU A 468 -36.30 -19.24 46.96
N ILE A 469 -36.22 -19.17 48.30
CA ILE A 469 -35.67 -18.01 49.01
C ILE A 469 -34.18 -17.85 48.71
N GLN A 470 -33.41 -18.94 48.74
CA GLN A 470 -31.97 -18.91 48.42
C GLN A 470 -31.71 -18.50 46.96
N GLU A 471 -32.48 -19.03 45.99
CA GLU A 471 -32.36 -18.63 44.59
C GLU A 471 -32.69 -17.14 44.37
N ASN A 472 -33.71 -16.63 45.05
CA ASN A 472 -34.09 -15.21 44.97
C ASN A 472 -32.97 -14.30 45.52
N GLU A 473 -32.31 -14.74 46.60
CA GLU A 473 -31.18 -14.02 47.19
C GLU A 473 -29.96 -13.98 46.26
N ILE A 474 -29.62 -15.09 45.60
CA ILE A 474 -28.54 -15.13 44.59
C ILE A 474 -28.85 -14.18 43.43
N LEU A 475 -30.10 -14.10 42.98
CA LEU A 475 -30.51 -13.18 41.91
C LEU A 475 -30.43 -11.71 42.36
N ARG A 476 -30.81 -11.38 43.60
CA ARG A 476 -30.60 -10.04 44.17
C ARG A 476 -29.14 -9.65 44.21
N GLN A 477 -28.25 -10.58 44.61
CA GLN A 477 -26.80 -10.34 44.62
C GLN A 477 -26.25 -10.10 43.20
N LYS A 478 -26.72 -10.85 42.20
CA LYS A 478 -26.35 -10.61 40.78
C LYS A 478 -26.82 -9.26 40.27
N CYS A 479 -28.04 -8.84 40.61
CA CYS A 479 -28.53 -7.50 40.28
C CYS A 479 -27.64 -6.41 40.90
N ASN A 480 -27.28 -6.54 42.18
CA ASN A 480 -26.41 -5.57 42.86
C ASN A 480 -25.02 -5.47 42.19
N ILE A 481 -24.42 -6.58 41.77
CA ILE A 481 -23.12 -6.60 41.07
C ILE A 481 -23.24 -5.90 39.70
N LEU A 482 -24.31 -6.17 38.95
CA LEU A 482 -24.55 -5.51 37.65
C LEU A 482 -24.83 -4.01 37.82
N GLU A 483 -25.53 -3.61 38.88
CA GLU A 483 -25.82 -2.21 39.19
C GLU A 483 -24.56 -1.43 39.59
N ILE A 484 -23.61 -2.07 40.28
CA ILE A 484 -22.27 -1.52 40.55
C ILE A 484 -21.48 -1.34 39.25
N ASN A 485 -21.44 -2.35 38.38
CA ASN A 485 -20.70 -2.30 37.11
C ASN A 485 -21.22 -1.23 36.13
N ILE A 486 -22.52 -0.90 36.17
CA ILE A 486 -23.11 0.15 35.34
C ILE A 486 -22.76 1.55 35.83
N LYS A 487 -22.71 1.78 37.16
CA LYS A 487 -22.26 3.07 37.73
C LYS A 487 -20.83 3.41 37.33
N GLU A 488 -20.02 2.41 37.01
CA GLU A 488 -18.63 2.59 36.57
C GLU A 488 -18.47 2.72 35.04
N ASN A 489 -19.42 2.24 34.21
CA ASN A 489 -19.21 2.12 32.75
C ASN A 489 -20.34 2.60 31.80
N ASN A 490 -21.44 3.19 32.29
CA ASN A 490 -22.46 3.91 31.49
C ASN A 490 -22.84 3.29 30.12
N SER A 491 -23.13 1.98 30.04
CA SER A 491 -23.63 1.36 28.79
C SER A 491 -25.15 1.14 28.78
N PRO A 492 -25.89 1.57 27.73
CA PRO A 492 -27.35 1.44 27.65
C PRO A 492 -27.84 -0.02 27.57
N SER A 493 -27.02 -0.94 27.04
CA SER A 493 -27.37 -2.36 26.89
C SER A 493 -27.50 -3.08 28.23
N GLN A 494 -26.72 -2.68 29.24
CA GLN A 494 -26.76 -3.28 30.58
C GLN A 494 -28.00 -2.82 31.38
N SER A 495 -28.53 -1.62 31.11
CA SER A 495 -29.77 -1.13 31.72
C SER A 495 -31.00 -1.95 31.30
N GLN A 496 -31.04 -2.44 30.05
CA GLN A 496 -32.10 -3.33 29.58
C GLN A 496 -32.05 -4.71 30.25
N GLU A 497 -30.87 -5.19 30.62
CA GLU A 497 -30.67 -6.47 31.28
C GLU A 497 -31.14 -6.46 32.75
N ILE A 498 -30.92 -5.35 33.47
CA ILE A 498 -31.46 -5.13 34.82
C ILE A 498 -32.99 -5.12 34.82
N ASN A 499 -33.62 -4.48 33.84
CA ASN A 499 -35.09 -4.47 33.74
C ASN A 499 -35.65 -5.89 33.53
N LYS A 500 -34.99 -6.72 32.73
CA LYS A 500 -35.37 -8.13 32.56
C LYS A 500 -35.21 -8.92 33.86
N LEU A 501 -34.10 -8.74 34.59
CA LEU A 501 -33.86 -9.41 35.87
C LEU A 501 -34.86 -8.99 36.94
N ASN A 502 -35.22 -7.71 37.02
CA ASN A 502 -36.23 -7.22 37.96
C ASN A 502 -37.62 -7.81 37.71
N ILE A 503 -38.00 -8.03 36.44
CA ILE A 503 -39.24 -8.73 36.09
C ILE A 503 -39.19 -10.20 36.56
N ILE A 504 -38.06 -10.89 36.37
CA ILE A 504 -37.88 -12.28 36.82
C ILE A 504 -37.95 -12.37 38.35
N ILE A 505 -37.29 -11.46 39.08
CA ILE A 505 -37.33 -11.39 40.55
C ILE A 505 -38.78 -11.22 41.04
N LYS A 506 -39.54 -10.33 40.40
CA LYS A 506 -40.95 -10.10 40.76
C LYS A 506 -41.80 -11.35 40.53
N GLN A 507 -41.64 -12.02 39.39
CA GLN A 507 -42.34 -13.29 39.11
C GLN A 507 -41.98 -14.41 40.11
N GLN A 508 -40.73 -14.47 40.58
CA GLN A 508 -40.35 -15.42 41.63
C GLN A 508 -40.94 -15.05 43.00
N GLN A 509 -41.01 -13.77 43.34
CA GLN A 509 -41.66 -13.32 44.58
C GLN A 509 -43.14 -13.69 44.61
N ASP A 510 -43.84 -13.52 43.49
CA ASP A 510 -45.25 -13.93 43.38
C ASP A 510 -45.43 -15.43 43.59
N LYS A 511 -44.50 -16.26 43.08
CA LYS A 511 -44.51 -17.72 43.31
C LYS A 511 -44.27 -18.08 44.78
N ILE A 512 -43.36 -17.39 45.47
CA ILE A 512 -43.11 -17.58 46.91
C ILE A 512 -44.38 -17.25 47.71
N ILE A 513 -45.04 -16.12 47.39
CA ILE A 513 -46.28 -15.70 48.05
C ILE A 513 -47.39 -16.74 47.83
N GLN A 514 -47.56 -17.24 46.61
CA GLN A 514 -48.55 -18.28 46.31
C GLN A 514 -48.29 -19.58 47.08
N GLN A 515 -47.03 -20.01 47.19
CA GLN A 515 -46.67 -21.19 47.99
C GLN A 515 -46.87 -20.98 49.50
N GLN A 516 -46.58 -19.78 50.02
CA GLN A 516 -46.86 -19.43 51.42
C GLN A 516 -48.37 -19.48 51.72
N GLN A 517 -49.21 -18.95 50.81
CA GLN A 517 -50.66 -19.02 50.94
C GLN A 517 -51.19 -20.47 50.92
N LEU A 518 -50.62 -21.34 50.07
CA LEU A 518 -50.94 -22.78 50.06
C LEU A 518 -50.61 -23.46 51.39
N LEU A 519 -49.45 -23.16 51.97
CA LEU A 519 -49.03 -23.69 53.28
C LEU A 519 -49.91 -23.16 54.42
N GLU A 520 -50.33 -21.91 54.36
CA GLU A 520 -51.23 -21.30 55.34
C GLU A 520 -52.64 -21.88 55.25
N ASN A 521 -53.15 -22.14 54.04
CA ASN A 521 -54.42 -22.82 53.83
C ASN A 521 -54.38 -24.28 54.32
N GLN A 522 -53.27 -25.00 54.13
CA GLN A 522 -53.08 -26.34 54.69
C GLN A 522 -52.99 -26.32 56.23
N LYS A 523 -52.35 -25.30 56.82
CA LYS A 523 -52.36 -25.09 58.28
C LYS A 523 -53.78 -24.82 58.82
N LYS A 524 -54.60 -24.04 58.12
CA LYS A 524 -56.00 -23.79 58.51
C LYS A 524 -56.90 -25.03 58.44
N GLN A 525 -56.61 -25.97 57.53
CA GLN A 525 -57.28 -27.27 57.51
C GLN A 525 -56.87 -28.18 58.69
N MET A 526 -55.67 -27.99 59.25
CA MET A 526 -55.18 -28.74 60.42
C MET A 526 -55.74 -28.22 61.76
N SER A 527 -56.26 -26.99 61.82
CA SER A 527 -56.69 -26.33 63.07
C SER A 527 -58.20 -26.26 63.32
N SER A 528 -59.03 -26.95 62.51
CA SER A 528 -60.48 -27.02 62.74
C SER A 528 -60.93 -28.39 63.29
N PRO A 529 -61.49 -28.46 64.51
CA PRO A 529 -62.15 -29.67 65.00
C PRO A 529 -63.65 -29.66 64.62
N LYS A 530 -64.11 -30.79 64.05
CA LYS A 530 -65.50 -31.19 63.69
C LYS A 530 -66.01 -30.75 62.31
N ASN A 531 -66.08 -31.71 61.39
CA ASN A 531 -67.37 -32.30 60.99
C ASN A 531 -67.17 -33.52 60.07
N GLN A 532 -67.72 -34.64 60.50
CA GLN A 532 -68.10 -35.76 59.62
C GLN A 532 -69.18 -35.26 58.65
N LYS A 533 -68.95 -35.40 57.35
CA LYS A 533 -69.99 -35.70 56.34
C LYS A 533 -69.31 -36.15 55.05
N THR A 534 -69.52 -37.42 54.73
CA THR A 534 -69.65 -38.03 53.39
C THR A 534 -69.01 -37.30 52.20
N PHE A 535 -68.00 -37.95 51.62
CA PHE A 535 -67.55 -37.73 50.26
C PHE A 535 -68.69 -38.04 49.26
N THR A 536 -69.06 -37.06 48.44
CA THR A 536 -69.70 -37.27 47.14
C THR A 536 -68.81 -36.66 46.08
N THR A 537 -68.34 -37.53 45.19
CA THR A 537 -67.62 -37.25 43.95
C THR A 537 -68.48 -36.42 43.01
N GLU A 538 -68.06 -35.20 42.70
CA GLU A 538 -68.43 -34.51 41.46
C GLU A 538 -67.17 -34.13 40.70
N ILE A 539 -66.95 -34.86 39.61
CA ILE A 539 -66.01 -34.53 38.55
C ILE A 539 -66.60 -33.30 37.84
N ASN A 540 -65.91 -32.15 37.92
CA ASN A 540 -66.24 -31.01 37.08
C ASN A 540 -65.15 -30.81 36.02
N VAL A 541 -65.49 -31.22 34.80
CA VAL A 541 -64.77 -30.95 33.56
C VAL A 541 -65.29 -29.62 33.02
N LYS A 542 -64.43 -28.59 33.01
CA LYS A 542 -64.48 -27.28 32.30
C LYS A 542 -63.52 -26.36 33.10
N ASP A 543 -62.42 -25.84 32.59
CA ASP A 543 -62.29 -25.05 31.37
C ASP A 543 -60.88 -25.17 30.74
N PHE A 544 -60.86 -25.71 29.53
CA PHE A 544 -59.99 -25.19 28.47
C PHE A 544 -60.62 -23.88 27.99
N ASN A 545 -59.99 -22.73 28.22
CA ASN A 545 -59.80 -21.75 27.14
C ASN A 545 -58.86 -20.60 27.50
N GLN A 546 -58.03 -20.30 26.50
CA GLN A 546 -57.07 -19.22 26.41
C GLN A 546 -57.74 -17.84 26.52
N LYS A 547 -57.00 -16.87 27.07
CA LYS A 547 -56.79 -15.57 26.41
C LYS A 547 -55.58 -14.89 27.03
N GLY A 548 -54.45 -14.99 26.34
CA GLY A 548 -53.34 -14.08 26.52
C GLY A 548 -53.73 -12.67 26.10
N LYS A 549 -53.38 -11.70 26.93
CA LYS A 549 -53.21 -10.30 26.52
C LYS A 549 -51.83 -9.87 27.01
N TYR A 550 -50.88 -9.83 26.10
CA TYR A 550 -49.64 -9.08 26.24
C TYR A 550 -49.91 -7.64 25.78
N ASN A 551 -49.44 -6.68 26.57
CA ASN A 551 -48.83 -5.46 26.08
C ASN A 551 -47.42 -5.43 26.66
#